data_AF-A0A957DAG9-F1
#
_entry.id   AF-A0A957DAG9-F1
#
_cell.length_a   1.000
_cell.length_b   1.000
_cell.length_c   1.000
_cell.angle_alpha   90.00
_cell.angle_beta   90.00
_cell.angle_gamma   90.00
#
_symmetry.space_group_name_H-M   'P 1'
#
loop_
_entity.id
_entity.type
_entity.pdbx_description
1 polymer ?
#
loop_
_entity_poly.entity_id
_entity_poly.type
_entity_poly.pdbx_seq_one_letter_code
_entity_poly.pdbx_strand_id
1 'polypeptide(L)'
;MSTSKLFVLICIVLSFVLAGCQSGGPTSEQERPFAELTSPVFAQSDPTGQAQPGQEPEVEATPTSAMLPLILNDSSETNAYPIVDTGQTTCYNDQSTIACPQAGEAFYGQDAQYAGNQPDYTLSADGLTITDNVTGLTWAQSPDWNGDGDINVDDKMTFAEAQAYPDTLNAMNYGGYNDWRLPTMKELYSLMDFRGVDPSGPNANELIPFIDTNYFDFAYGDEAAGERLIDAQFWSSNTYLGTVFGNQTCVFGLNLADGRIKCYPSASSGPVTKLNYVYFVRGNTAYGINELSDNGDGTITDNATGLMWLQDDSGAGMNWEEALAWVEQINEQNYLGYSDWRLPNAKEMQSILDYGRSPDVTNSAAIDPVFNITQITNEAGQVDYPWFWTSTTHAQPDGMGASAVYLAFGRATGYMNNTWMDVHGAGAQRSDPKSGDPADYPTGHGPQGDAIRINNYVRLVRGGTSGEIVNNSEVVNVSTGSGTGEAVQSGLPNQSRPPQEAIDACVDLTSGAACTVETPNGNLSGNCTAVPSGELACVPTGAAQRDG
;
A
#
# COMPACT_ATOMS: atom_id res chain seq x y z
N MET A 1 -62.28 5.39 49.86
CA MET A 1 -62.03 6.84 49.99
C MET A 1 -61.51 7.35 48.64
N SER A 2 -62.24 8.31 48.05
CA SER A 2 -61.90 9.30 46.99
C SER A 2 -60.66 9.11 46.10
N THR A 3 -60.77 8.96 44.76
CA THR A 3 -60.98 10.00 43.71
C THR A 3 -59.86 11.06 43.61
N SER A 4 -59.27 11.45 42.46
CA SER A 4 -59.65 11.29 41.04
C SER A 4 -58.48 11.53 40.04
N LYS A 5 -58.78 11.27 38.75
CA LYS A 5 -58.04 11.37 37.46
C LYS A 5 -57.26 12.68 37.11
N LEU A 6 -56.35 12.50 36.11
CA LEU A 6 -56.14 13.28 34.85
C LEU A 6 -54.93 14.23 34.68
N PHE A 7 -54.50 14.31 33.40
CA PHE A 7 -53.43 15.09 32.74
C PHE A 7 -53.39 16.61 33.02
N VAL A 8 -52.20 17.23 32.83
CA VAL A 8 -51.87 18.26 31.79
C VAL A 8 -50.65 19.12 32.21
N LEU A 9 -49.75 19.32 31.24
CA LEU A 9 -48.72 20.35 31.04
C LEU A 9 -48.91 21.71 31.76
N ILE A 10 -47.84 22.38 32.21
CA ILE A 10 -47.73 23.86 32.23
C ILE A 10 -46.28 24.35 32.42
N CYS A 11 -45.93 25.45 31.75
CA CYS A 11 -44.64 26.16 31.82
C CYS A 11 -44.53 27.04 33.07
N ILE A 12 -43.31 27.46 33.43
CA ILE A 12 -43.10 28.66 34.27
C ILE A 12 -42.24 29.68 33.50
N VAL A 13 -42.70 30.93 33.53
CA VAL A 13 -42.08 32.13 32.95
C VAL A 13 -42.10 33.22 34.03
N LEU A 14 -41.07 34.07 34.08
CA LEU A 14 -40.98 35.50 34.49
C LEU A 14 -39.57 35.79 35.06
N SER A 15 -38.91 36.95 34.90
CA SER A 15 -39.31 38.31 34.48
C SER A 15 -38.21 38.95 33.58
N PHE A 16 -38.38 39.92 32.65
CA PHE A 16 -39.19 41.17 32.57
C PHE A 16 -38.65 42.32 33.47
N VAL A 17 -38.30 43.55 33.03
CA VAL A 17 -38.09 44.20 31.70
C VAL A 17 -37.20 45.47 31.88
N LEU A 18 -36.30 45.84 30.93
CA LEU A 18 -36.17 47.15 30.20
C LEU A 18 -34.70 47.44 29.76
N ALA A 19 -34.33 48.14 28.68
CA ALA A 19 -34.86 48.58 27.37
C ALA A 19 -34.07 49.86 26.97
N GLY A 20 -33.61 49.99 25.72
CA GLY A 20 -32.96 51.22 25.23
C GLY A 20 -32.29 51.02 23.86
N CYS A 21 -32.61 51.87 22.88
CA CYS A 21 -32.33 51.63 21.46
C CYS A 21 -31.31 52.61 20.82
N GLN A 22 -30.65 52.09 19.78
CA GLN A 22 -30.25 52.75 18.51
C GLN A 22 -29.05 53.71 18.40
N SER A 23 -28.32 53.45 17.30
CA SER A 23 -27.63 54.37 16.38
C SER A 23 -26.17 54.77 16.63
N GLY A 24 -25.38 54.77 15.55
CA GLY A 24 -24.06 55.41 15.46
C GLY A 24 -22.88 54.44 15.25
N GLY A 25 -22.25 54.54 14.08
CA GLY A 25 -20.81 54.32 13.92
C GLY A 25 -20.23 55.52 13.14
N PRO A 26 -19.00 55.46 12.61
CA PRO A 26 -17.79 54.79 13.09
C PRO A 26 -16.78 55.82 13.67
N THR A 27 -15.69 55.42 14.36
CA THR A 27 -14.36 56.10 14.29
C THR A 27 -13.26 55.46 15.16
N SER A 28 -12.07 55.30 14.53
CA SER A 28 -10.68 55.54 15.00
C SER A 28 -10.12 55.06 16.35
N GLU A 29 -8.85 54.62 16.26
CA GLU A 29 -7.78 54.61 17.29
C GLU A 29 -7.93 53.57 18.43
N GLN A 30 -6.84 52.96 18.94
CA GLN A 30 -5.42 53.30 18.81
C GLN A 30 -4.52 52.05 18.87
N GLU A 31 -3.53 51.97 17.97
CA GLU A 31 -2.49 50.92 17.99
C GLU A 31 -1.52 51.12 19.18
N ARG A 32 -0.85 50.04 19.60
CA ARG A 32 0.37 50.11 20.41
C ARG A 32 1.51 49.38 19.67
N PRO A 33 2.70 49.98 19.53
CA PRO A 33 3.74 49.41 18.69
C PRO A 33 4.47 48.25 19.38
N PHE A 34 4.76 47.19 18.63
CA PHE A 34 5.81 46.24 18.95
C PHE A 34 7.17 46.80 18.49
N ALA A 35 8.22 46.55 19.28
CA ALA A 35 9.55 47.07 19.02
C ALA A 35 10.28 46.25 17.95
N GLU A 36 11.01 46.94 17.06
CA GLU A 36 11.93 46.32 16.12
C GLU A 36 13.12 45.66 16.85
N LEU A 37 13.53 44.48 16.38
CA LEU A 37 14.86 43.94 16.64
C LEU A 37 15.67 43.98 15.34
N THR A 38 16.75 44.75 15.36
CA THR A 38 17.59 45.03 14.20
C THR A 38 18.60 43.92 13.93
N SER A 39 18.68 43.47 12.69
CA SER A 39 19.80 42.66 12.19
C SER A 39 21.00 43.55 11.86
N PRO A 40 22.25 43.13 12.13
CA PRO A 40 23.44 43.68 11.48
C PRO A 40 23.87 42.80 10.29
N VAL A 41 24.40 43.45 9.24
CA VAL A 41 24.95 42.80 8.04
C VAL A 41 26.39 43.26 7.81
N PHE A 42 27.17 42.42 7.12
CA PHE A 42 28.48 42.67 6.50
C PHE A 42 29.76 42.70 7.35
N ALA A 43 30.66 41.77 7.01
CA ALA A 43 31.99 42.13 6.52
C ALA A 43 32.48 41.08 5.50
N GLN A 44 32.89 41.52 4.31
CA GLN A 44 33.76 40.74 3.40
C GLN A 44 35.20 41.21 3.58
N SER A 45 36.18 40.29 3.54
CA SER A 45 37.56 40.63 3.16
C SER A 45 38.36 39.38 2.76
N ASP A 46 38.73 39.34 1.48
CA ASP A 46 39.91 38.68 0.91
C ASP A 46 40.81 39.86 0.38
N PRO A 47 42.10 39.75 0.00
CA PRO A 47 42.81 38.53 -0.41
C PRO A 47 44.31 38.41 -0.03
N THR A 48 44.95 37.39 -0.62
CA THR A 48 46.39 37.20 -0.90
C THR A 48 47.28 36.45 0.12
N GLY A 49 47.93 35.37 -0.37
CA GLY A 49 48.97 34.61 0.32
C GLY A 49 49.52 33.49 -0.59
N GLN A 50 50.76 33.62 -1.05
CA GLN A 50 51.33 32.78 -2.12
C GLN A 50 51.77 31.38 -1.65
N ALA A 51 51.76 30.42 -2.58
CA ALA A 51 52.39 29.11 -2.42
C ALA A 51 53.89 29.14 -2.71
N GLN A 52 54.68 28.31 -2.01
CA GLN A 52 55.96 27.75 -2.47
C GLN A 52 56.23 26.37 -1.83
N PRO A 53 56.99 25.47 -2.48
CA PRO A 53 57.10 24.05 -2.11
C PRO A 53 58.30 23.74 -1.22
N GLY A 54 58.26 22.59 -0.51
CA GLY A 54 59.39 22.15 0.33
C GLY A 54 59.35 20.70 0.84
N GLN A 55 60.10 19.85 0.14
CA GLN A 55 60.84 18.67 0.65
C GLN A 55 60.08 17.44 1.18
N GLU A 56 60.11 16.38 0.36
CA GLU A 56 60.11 14.98 0.81
C GLU A 56 61.41 14.65 1.57
N PRO A 57 61.38 13.64 2.47
CA PRO A 57 62.53 12.79 2.76
C PRO A 57 62.35 11.39 2.15
N GLU A 58 63.33 10.94 1.38
CA GLU A 58 63.44 9.54 0.94
C GLU A 58 63.55 8.59 2.14
N VAL A 59 62.90 7.42 2.05
CA VAL A 59 63.17 6.26 2.91
C VAL A 59 63.48 5.06 2.01
N GLU A 60 64.66 4.47 2.19
CA GLU A 60 65.14 3.34 1.40
C GLU A 60 64.24 2.11 1.54
N ALA A 61 63.80 1.55 0.41
CA ALA A 61 63.03 0.31 0.37
C ALA A 61 63.96 -0.91 0.17
N THR A 62 64.16 -1.71 1.23
CA THR A 62 64.71 -3.07 1.09
C THR A 62 63.63 -4.06 0.64
N PRO A 63 63.87 -4.93 -0.35
CA PRO A 63 62.83 -5.82 -0.86
C PRO A 63 62.64 -7.06 0.03
N THR A 64 61.66 -7.04 0.92
CA THR A 64 61.11 -8.26 1.54
C THR A 64 59.94 -8.78 0.71
N SER A 65 60.06 -10.03 0.27
CA SER A 65 59.02 -10.75 -0.50
C SER A 65 57.70 -10.86 0.29
N ALA A 66 56.75 -9.97 0.00
CA ALA A 66 55.36 -10.15 0.37
C ALA A 66 54.62 -10.90 -0.75
N MET A 67 54.02 -12.04 -0.42
CA MET A 67 52.99 -12.62 -1.28
C MET A 67 51.82 -11.63 -1.32
N LEU A 68 51.36 -11.23 -2.52
CA LEU A 68 50.10 -10.51 -2.62
C LEU A 68 49.01 -11.40 -2.00
N PRO A 69 48.19 -10.89 -1.07
CA PRO A 69 46.89 -11.48 -0.86
C PRO A 69 46.17 -11.41 -2.21
N LEU A 70 45.66 -12.55 -2.68
CA LEU A 70 44.66 -12.51 -3.73
C LEU A 70 43.46 -11.82 -3.11
N ILE A 71 43.27 -10.53 -3.39
CA ILE A 71 42.03 -9.84 -3.10
C ILE A 71 41.01 -10.47 -4.03
N LEU A 72 40.38 -11.54 -3.54
CA LEU A 72 39.00 -11.81 -3.89
C LEU A 72 38.27 -10.51 -3.55
N ASN A 73 37.81 -9.79 -4.58
CA ASN A 73 36.75 -8.84 -4.36
C ASN A 73 35.61 -9.67 -3.79
N ASP A 74 35.37 -9.47 -2.49
CA ASP A 74 34.21 -10.03 -1.84
C ASP A 74 32.97 -9.57 -2.61
N SER A 75 31.93 -10.39 -2.58
CA SER A 75 30.72 -10.17 -3.37
C SER A 75 30.22 -8.74 -3.22
N SER A 76 29.72 -8.15 -4.32
CA SER A 76 28.75 -7.07 -4.20
C SER A 76 27.65 -7.56 -3.26
N GLU A 77 27.54 -6.98 -2.07
CA GLU A 77 26.39 -7.22 -1.20
C GLU A 77 25.17 -6.75 -1.99
N THR A 78 24.43 -7.71 -2.53
CA THR A 78 23.11 -7.49 -3.11
C THR A 78 22.24 -6.92 -2.00
N ASN A 79 21.51 -5.83 -2.26
CA ASN A 79 20.62 -5.18 -1.27
C ASN A 79 19.34 -6.01 -1.05
N ALA A 80 19.50 -7.30 -0.82
CA ALA A 80 18.42 -8.25 -0.71
C ALA A 80 17.65 -8.04 0.60
N TYR A 81 16.34 -7.88 0.51
CA TYR A 81 15.44 -7.84 1.66
C TYR A 81 14.24 -8.78 1.43
N PRO A 82 13.95 -9.71 2.35
CA PRO A 82 12.74 -10.52 2.27
C PRO A 82 11.52 -9.66 2.64
N ILE A 83 10.42 -9.86 1.94
CA ILE A 83 9.14 -9.23 2.28
C ILE A 83 8.44 -10.07 3.36
N VAL A 84 8.02 -9.44 4.45
CA VAL A 84 7.19 -10.07 5.48
C VAL A 84 5.84 -10.46 4.86
N ASP A 85 5.34 -11.63 5.22
CA ASP A 85 4.01 -12.10 4.83
C ASP A 85 2.90 -11.24 5.48
N THR A 86 1.68 -11.32 4.95
CA THR A 86 0.52 -10.63 5.53
C THR A 86 0.00 -11.31 6.79
N GLY A 87 0.34 -12.57 7.02
CA GLY A 87 -0.16 -13.41 8.10
C GLY A 87 -1.56 -13.99 7.84
N GLN A 88 -2.19 -13.70 6.70
CA GLN A 88 -3.55 -14.13 6.41
C GLN A 88 -3.59 -15.62 6.06
N THR A 89 -4.16 -16.46 6.95
CA THR A 89 -4.25 -17.92 6.75
C THR A 89 -5.67 -18.42 6.44
N THR A 90 -6.61 -17.52 6.15
CA THR A 90 -8.02 -17.84 5.93
C THR A 90 -8.43 -17.42 4.52
N CYS A 91 -9.15 -18.29 3.80
CA CYS A 91 -9.72 -17.97 2.50
C CYS A 91 -11.15 -17.45 2.63
N TYR A 92 -11.55 -16.59 1.69
CA TYR A 92 -12.83 -15.89 1.69
C TYR A 92 -13.43 -15.86 0.28
N ASN A 93 -14.76 -15.91 0.17
CA ASN A 93 -15.47 -15.52 -1.05
C ASN A 93 -15.88 -14.03 -0.96
N ASP A 94 -16.85 -13.62 -1.78
CA ASP A 94 -17.45 -12.28 -1.78
C ASP A 94 -18.23 -11.88 -0.51
N GLN A 95 -18.37 -12.78 0.47
CA GLN A 95 -19.20 -12.55 1.66
C GLN A 95 -18.49 -12.93 2.94
N SER A 96 -18.00 -14.16 3.05
CA SER A 96 -17.52 -14.76 4.30
C SER A 96 -16.30 -15.65 4.10
N THR A 97 -15.73 -16.11 5.22
CA THR A 97 -14.78 -17.23 5.24
C THR A 97 -15.32 -18.45 4.48
N ILE A 98 -14.41 -19.15 3.80
CA ILE A 98 -14.63 -20.46 3.16
C ILE A 98 -13.47 -21.40 3.52
N ALA A 99 -13.63 -22.71 3.26
CA ALA A 99 -12.47 -23.57 3.14
C ALA A 99 -11.65 -23.13 1.92
N CYS A 100 -10.32 -23.18 1.99
CA CYS A 100 -9.50 -22.74 0.87
C CYS A 100 -9.76 -23.62 -0.38
N PRO A 101 -10.21 -23.02 -1.49
CA PRO A 101 -10.56 -23.74 -2.71
C PRO A 101 -9.33 -24.44 -3.30
N GLN A 102 -9.56 -25.49 -4.09
CA GLN A 102 -8.52 -26.16 -4.87
C GLN A 102 -8.38 -25.52 -6.26
N ALA A 103 -7.30 -25.81 -6.98
CA ALA A 103 -7.11 -25.31 -8.35
C ALA A 103 -8.30 -25.71 -9.25
N GLY A 104 -8.79 -24.75 -10.04
CA GLY A 104 -9.99 -24.84 -10.85
C GLY A 104 -11.32 -24.61 -10.11
N GLU A 105 -11.30 -24.32 -8.81
CA GLU A 105 -12.47 -23.88 -8.04
C GLU A 105 -12.50 -22.35 -7.89
N ALA A 106 -13.71 -21.78 -7.80
CA ALA A 106 -13.91 -20.35 -7.61
C ALA A 106 -13.13 -19.80 -6.40
N PHE A 107 -12.53 -18.62 -6.59
CA PHE A 107 -11.67 -17.95 -5.61
C PHE A 107 -10.35 -18.68 -5.25
N TYR A 108 -9.81 -19.56 -6.10
CA TYR A 108 -8.47 -20.12 -5.94
C TYR A 108 -7.35 -19.09 -6.17
N GLY A 109 -6.24 -19.19 -5.43
CA GLY A 109 -5.08 -18.29 -5.54
C GLY A 109 -5.09 -17.11 -4.58
N GLN A 110 -5.77 -17.22 -3.43
CA GLN A 110 -5.78 -16.18 -2.39
C GLN A 110 -4.47 -16.15 -1.60
N ASP A 111 -4.23 -15.07 -0.85
CA ASP A 111 -3.06 -14.87 0.02
C ASP A 111 -2.78 -16.08 0.91
N ALA A 112 -3.83 -16.57 1.59
CA ALA A 112 -3.82 -17.74 2.47
C ALA A 112 -3.44 -19.08 1.82
N GLN A 113 -3.24 -19.13 0.50
CA GLN A 113 -2.83 -20.31 -0.24
C GLN A 113 -1.33 -20.28 -0.60
N TYR A 114 -0.62 -19.19 -0.28
CA TYR A 114 0.81 -19.04 -0.46
C TYR A 114 1.50 -18.79 0.89
N ALA A 115 2.62 -19.45 1.15
CA ALA A 115 3.41 -19.24 2.35
C ALA A 115 4.56 -18.25 2.06
N GLY A 116 4.44 -17.00 2.50
CA GLY A 116 5.55 -16.04 2.57
C GLY A 116 6.34 -16.12 3.88
N ASN A 117 7.22 -15.13 4.11
CA ASN A 117 7.99 -15.02 5.35
C ASN A 117 7.10 -14.57 6.51
N GLN A 118 6.51 -15.53 7.23
CA GLN A 118 5.63 -15.25 8.36
C GLN A 118 6.28 -14.28 9.37
N PRO A 119 5.53 -13.32 9.94
CA PRO A 119 6.06 -12.38 10.92
C PRO A 119 6.79 -13.12 12.06
N ASP A 120 8.06 -12.80 12.27
CA ASP A 120 8.90 -13.36 13.32
C ASP A 120 9.65 -12.22 14.05
N TYR A 121 9.47 -12.18 15.36
CA TYR A 121 9.87 -11.07 16.20
C TYR A 121 10.61 -11.56 17.45
N THR A 122 11.56 -10.77 17.93
CA THR A 122 12.27 -11.04 19.17
C THR A 122 12.34 -9.79 20.03
N LEU A 123 11.60 -9.81 21.13
CA LEU A 123 11.60 -8.79 22.17
C LEU A 123 12.94 -8.80 22.93
N SER A 124 13.53 -7.63 23.15
CA SER A 124 14.76 -7.48 23.94
C SER A 124 14.50 -7.74 25.43
N ALA A 125 15.55 -8.17 26.15
CA ALA A 125 15.44 -8.56 27.56
C ALA A 125 15.10 -7.41 28.53
N ASP A 126 15.23 -6.16 28.07
CA ASP A 126 14.81 -4.94 28.77
C ASP A 126 13.38 -4.47 28.39
N GLY A 127 12.75 -5.11 27.40
CA GLY A 127 11.42 -4.78 26.90
C GLY A 127 11.35 -3.57 25.96
N LEU A 128 12.47 -2.88 25.67
CA LEU A 128 12.44 -1.60 24.95
C LEU A 128 12.40 -1.74 23.43
N THR A 129 12.83 -2.88 22.88
CA THR A 129 13.01 -3.04 21.42
C THR A 129 12.55 -4.40 20.91
N ILE A 130 12.11 -4.43 19.66
CA ILE A 130 11.70 -5.64 18.95
C ILE A 130 12.61 -5.78 17.74
N THR A 131 13.35 -6.88 17.64
CA THR A 131 14.03 -7.27 16.40
C THR A 131 13.02 -7.96 15.50
N ASP A 132 12.88 -7.49 14.26
CA ASP A 132 12.16 -8.19 13.20
C ASP A 132 13.15 -9.12 12.50
N ASN A 133 12.97 -10.42 12.71
CA ASN A 133 13.88 -11.46 12.24
C ASN A 133 13.78 -11.71 10.74
N VAL A 134 12.70 -11.24 10.09
CA VAL A 134 12.54 -11.29 8.63
C VAL A 134 13.27 -10.09 8.03
N THR A 135 12.89 -8.87 8.40
CA THR A 135 13.40 -7.66 7.72
C THR A 135 14.79 -7.23 8.16
N GLY A 136 15.27 -7.70 9.32
CA GLY A 136 16.51 -7.21 9.93
C GLY A 136 16.41 -5.78 10.47
N LEU A 137 15.19 -5.24 10.59
CA LEU A 137 14.90 -4.00 11.28
C LEU A 137 14.86 -4.24 12.80
N THR A 138 15.08 -3.17 13.57
CA THR A 138 14.78 -3.16 15.00
C THR A 138 13.88 -1.97 15.30
N TRP A 139 12.76 -2.25 15.97
CA TRP A 139 11.72 -1.28 16.31
C TRP A 139 11.78 -0.93 17.79
N ALA A 140 11.35 0.27 18.15
CA ALA A 140 10.93 0.56 19.50
C ALA A 140 9.64 -0.21 19.80
N GLN A 141 9.52 -0.75 21.01
CA GLN A 141 8.47 -1.69 21.36
C GLN A 141 7.08 -1.04 21.57
N SER A 142 7.07 0.19 22.08
CA SER A 142 5.86 0.92 22.48
C SER A 142 5.80 2.30 21.83
N PRO A 143 4.59 2.83 21.52
CA PRO A 143 4.37 4.22 21.17
C PRO A 143 4.09 5.11 22.40
N ASP A 144 4.17 4.59 23.64
CA ASP A 144 4.18 5.40 24.87
C ASP A 144 5.48 6.22 24.93
N TRP A 145 5.39 7.50 24.52
CA TRP A 145 6.53 8.41 24.43
C TRP A 145 6.57 9.43 25.57
N ASN A 146 5.51 9.47 26.38
CA ASN A 146 5.46 10.28 27.60
C ASN A 146 6.01 9.49 28.82
N GLY A 147 5.88 8.16 28.81
CA GLY A 147 6.41 7.22 29.79
C GLY A 147 5.53 7.00 31.02
N ASP A 148 4.22 7.25 30.94
CA ASP A 148 3.27 7.05 32.04
C ASP A 148 2.62 5.65 32.07
N GLY A 149 2.71 4.89 30.97
CA GLY A 149 2.18 3.54 30.82
C GLY A 149 0.77 3.45 30.22
N ASP A 150 0.14 4.57 29.85
CA ASP A 150 -1.20 4.60 29.26
C ASP A 150 -1.14 5.19 27.83
N ILE A 151 -1.03 4.35 26.78
CA ILE A 151 -0.97 4.84 25.39
C ILE A 151 -2.27 5.60 25.02
N ASN A 152 -2.17 6.92 24.85
CA ASN A 152 -3.33 7.78 24.64
C ASN A 152 -3.04 9.01 23.73
N VAL A 153 -3.94 9.99 23.69
CA VAL A 153 -3.78 11.20 22.87
C VAL A 153 -2.48 12.00 23.19
N ASP A 154 -2.00 11.95 24.43
CA ASP A 154 -0.82 12.69 24.90
C ASP A 154 0.52 12.11 24.35
N ASP A 155 0.53 10.88 23.81
CA ASP A 155 1.70 10.29 23.14
C ASP A 155 1.83 10.65 21.66
N LYS A 156 0.78 11.26 21.09
CA LYS A 156 0.72 11.53 19.66
C LYS A 156 1.52 12.77 19.31
N MET A 157 2.33 12.64 18.26
CA MET A 157 3.22 13.69 17.79
C MET A 157 2.65 14.37 16.53
N THR A 158 2.90 15.67 16.38
CA THR A 158 2.88 16.27 15.04
C THR A 158 3.97 15.65 14.18
N PHE A 159 3.84 15.74 12.86
CA PHE A 159 4.89 15.20 11.97
C PHE A 159 6.27 15.85 12.22
N ALA A 160 6.31 17.14 12.56
CA ALA A 160 7.57 17.84 12.86
C ALA A 160 8.23 17.34 14.16
N GLU A 161 7.45 17.02 15.18
CA GLU A 161 7.95 16.38 16.41
C GLU A 161 8.44 14.96 16.13
N ALA A 162 7.67 14.17 15.38
CA ALA A 162 8.06 12.82 14.96
C ALA A 162 9.36 12.80 14.13
N GLN A 163 9.63 13.83 13.32
CA GLN A 163 10.90 13.98 12.60
C GLN A 163 12.09 14.32 13.52
N ALA A 164 11.86 15.03 14.62
CA ALA A 164 12.91 15.49 15.54
C ALA A 164 13.19 14.52 16.71
N TYR A 165 12.19 13.75 17.13
CA TYR A 165 12.28 12.85 18.29
C TYR A 165 13.40 11.79 18.22
N PRO A 166 13.83 11.26 17.05
CA PRO A 166 14.99 10.39 16.97
C PRO A 166 16.27 10.97 17.57
N ASP A 167 16.49 12.29 17.51
CA ASP A 167 17.65 12.93 18.17
C ASP A 167 17.62 12.72 19.69
N THR A 168 16.44 12.71 20.30
CA THR A 168 16.24 12.42 21.74
C THR A 168 16.60 10.97 22.04
N LEU A 169 16.06 10.01 21.28
CA LEU A 169 16.34 8.58 21.43
C LEU A 169 17.83 8.27 21.26
N ASN A 170 18.47 8.93 20.29
CA ASN A 170 19.88 8.75 19.98
C ASN A 170 20.78 9.37 21.07
N ALA A 171 20.42 10.53 21.61
CA ALA A 171 21.15 11.16 22.71
C ALA A 171 21.08 10.33 24.01
N MET A 172 19.95 9.67 24.29
CA MET A 172 19.78 8.83 25.48
C MET A 172 20.29 7.39 25.32
N ASN A 173 20.67 6.98 24.12
CA ASN A 173 20.97 5.60 23.73
C ASN A 173 19.80 4.64 24.06
N TYR A 174 18.58 4.97 23.62
CA TYR A 174 17.38 4.17 23.87
C TYR A 174 17.55 2.72 23.35
N GLY A 175 17.19 1.72 24.18
CA GLY A 175 17.45 0.31 23.87
C GLY A 175 18.92 -0.08 23.72
N GLY A 176 19.86 0.80 24.11
CA GLY A 176 21.29 0.64 23.87
C GLY A 176 21.78 1.14 22.49
N TYR A 177 20.94 1.85 21.73
CA TYR A 177 21.19 2.24 20.34
C TYR A 177 21.07 3.74 20.08
N ASN A 178 21.77 4.25 19.05
CA ASN A 178 21.87 5.68 18.75
C ASN A 178 21.78 6.04 17.25
N ASP A 179 21.15 5.16 16.49
CA ASP A 179 20.87 5.22 15.06
C ASP A 179 19.36 5.06 14.75
N TRP A 180 18.51 5.45 15.71
CA TRP A 180 17.06 5.55 15.55
C TRP A 180 16.68 6.61 14.51
N ARG A 181 15.56 6.35 13.82
CA ARG A 181 14.97 7.18 12.77
C ARG A 181 13.46 6.93 12.67
N LEU A 182 12.77 7.85 12.02
CA LEU A 182 11.37 7.68 11.60
C LEU A 182 11.32 6.63 10.45
N PRO A 183 10.37 5.68 10.44
CA PRO A 183 10.28 4.65 9.41
C PRO A 183 9.79 5.21 8.07
N THR A 184 10.29 4.68 6.97
CA THR A 184 9.62 4.82 5.68
C THR A 184 8.30 4.07 5.67
N MET A 185 7.42 4.36 4.70
CA MET A 185 6.14 3.67 4.58
C MET A 185 6.32 2.19 4.20
N LYS A 186 7.37 1.80 3.48
CA LYS A 186 7.68 0.38 3.21
C LYS A 186 8.06 -0.37 4.49
N GLU A 187 8.89 0.25 5.34
CA GLU A 187 9.23 -0.30 6.66
C GLU A 187 8.02 -0.36 7.58
N LEU A 188 7.27 0.75 7.75
CA LEU A 188 6.09 0.76 8.62
C LEU A 188 5.02 -0.24 8.18
N TYR A 189 4.88 -0.48 6.87
CA TYR A 189 3.96 -1.47 6.33
C TYR A 189 4.45 -2.91 6.50
N SER A 190 5.73 -3.18 6.82
CA SER A 190 6.18 -4.53 7.16
C SER A 190 5.49 -5.09 8.40
N LEU A 191 5.10 -4.20 9.33
CA LEU A 191 4.38 -4.52 10.57
C LEU A 191 2.89 -4.82 10.40
N MET A 192 2.29 -4.46 9.25
CA MET A 192 0.86 -4.65 8.98
C MET A 192 0.48 -6.14 9.04
N ASP A 193 -0.48 -6.50 9.88
CA ASP A 193 -0.91 -7.88 10.08
C ASP A 193 -2.38 -8.05 9.65
N PHE A 194 -2.61 -8.76 8.55
CA PHE A 194 -3.95 -9.00 8.00
C PHE A 194 -4.69 -10.18 8.67
N ARG A 195 -4.22 -10.62 9.85
CA ARG A 195 -5.02 -11.31 10.86
C ARG A 195 -5.90 -10.33 11.66
N GLY A 196 -5.59 -9.03 11.63
CA GLY A 196 -6.46 -7.96 12.13
C GLY A 196 -7.77 -7.83 11.33
N VAL A 197 -8.77 -7.17 11.93
CA VAL A 197 -10.11 -7.00 11.32
C VAL A 197 -10.60 -5.55 11.42
N ASP A 198 -11.33 -5.11 10.40
CA ASP A 198 -11.84 -3.73 10.30
C ASP A 198 -12.99 -3.47 11.30
N PRO A 199 -12.81 -2.64 12.33
CA PRO A 199 -13.82 -2.39 13.35
C PRO A 199 -14.98 -1.52 12.87
N SER A 200 -15.06 -1.16 11.58
CA SER A 200 -16.25 -0.48 11.01
C SER A 200 -17.42 -1.44 10.66
N GLY A 201 -17.23 -2.75 10.82
CA GLY A 201 -18.28 -3.75 10.58
C GLY A 201 -19.44 -3.73 11.61
N PRO A 202 -20.57 -4.41 11.32
CA PRO A 202 -21.76 -4.40 12.19
C PRO A 202 -21.57 -5.07 13.55
N ASN A 203 -20.50 -5.86 13.71
CA ASN A 203 -20.17 -6.65 14.89
C ASN A 203 -18.85 -6.22 15.55
N ALA A 204 -18.53 -4.92 15.54
CA ALA A 204 -17.32 -4.27 16.09
C ALA A 204 -17.00 -4.47 17.59
N ASN A 205 -17.57 -5.47 18.25
CA ASN A 205 -17.29 -5.82 19.66
C ASN A 205 -16.03 -6.67 19.81
N GLU A 206 -15.55 -7.31 18.73
CA GLU A 206 -14.28 -8.02 18.69
C GLU A 206 -13.27 -7.16 17.95
N LEU A 207 -12.25 -6.71 18.68
CA LEU A 207 -11.24 -5.77 18.21
C LEU A 207 -9.90 -6.47 18.11
N ILE A 208 -9.43 -6.69 16.88
CA ILE A 208 -8.11 -7.26 16.58
C ILE A 208 -7.40 -6.24 15.69
N PRO A 209 -6.38 -5.54 16.19
CA PRO A 209 -5.66 -4.55 15.39
C PRO A 209 -4.78 -5.25 14.35
N PHE A 210 -4.36 -4.51 13.35
CA PHE A 210 -3.53 -5.02 12.27
C PHE A 210 -2.03 -5.00 12.62
N ILE A 211 -1.68 -5.45 13.84
CA ILE A 211 -0.31 -5.57 14.34
C ILE A 211 -0.23 -6.70 15.38
N ASP A 212 0.91 -7.38 15.49
CA ASP A 212 1.11 -8.45 16.48
C ASP A 212 1.32 -7.89 17.90
N THR A 213 0.24 -7.81 18.67
CA THR A 213 0.20 -7.27 20.04
C THR A 213 0.83 -8.19 21.09
N ASN A 214 1.41 -9.34 20.70
CA ASN A 214 2.29 -10.10 21.60
C ASN A 214 3.69 -9.47 21.71
N TYR A 215 4.03 -8.58 20.77
CA TYR A 215 5.32 -7.90 20.70
C TYR A 215 5.19 -6.38 20.82
N PHE A 216 4.30 -5.77 20.03
CA PHE A 216 4.13 -4.31 19.97
C PHE A 216 3.00 -3.85 20.90
N ASP A 217 3.25 -2.86 21.76
CA ASP A 217 2.18 -2.25 22.55
C ASP A 217 1.29 -1.40 21.64
N PHE A 218 -0.03 -1.58 21.74
CA PHE A 218 -0.98 -0.87 20.89
C PHE A 218 -2.23 -0.44 21.66
N ALA A 219 -2.72 0.77 21.36
CA ALA A 219 -4.04 1.23 21.77
C ALA A 219 -4.84 1.75 20.58
N TYR A 220 -6.16 1.59 20.67
CA TYR A 220 -7.13 2.27 19.80
C TYR A 220 -7.19 3.77 20.14
N GLY A 221 -7.99 4.55 19.40
CA GLY A 221 -8.18 5.98 19.68
C GLY A 221 -8.81 6.25 21.05
N ASP A 222 -8.41 7.36 21.68
CA ASP A 222 -8.84 7.77 23.01
C ASP A 222 -10.25 8.38 22.99
N GLU A 223 -11.26 7.54 23.19
CA GLU A 223 -12.66 7.98 23.29
C GLU A 223 -12.94 8.89 24.49
N ALA A 224 -12.09 8.90 25.54
CA ALA A 224 -12.23 9.81 26.68
C ALA A 224 -11.75 11.23 26.35
N ALA A 225 -10.74 11.37 25.47
CA ALA A 225 -10.38 12.63 24.81
C ALA A 225 -11.33 13.04 23.67
N GLY A 226 -12.28 12.16 23.30
CA GLY A 226 -13.27 12.39 22.25
C GLY A 226 -12.82 12.01 20.84
N GLU A 227 -11.77 11.19 20.73
CA GLU A 227 -11.39 10.55 19.48
C GLU A 227 -12.37 9.43 19.09
N ARG A 228 -12.24 8.91 17.88
CA ARG A 228 -12.94 7.68 17.48
C ARG A 228 -12.02 6.49 17.74
N LEU A 229 -12.60 5.32 17.98
CA LEU A 229 -11.86 4.06 18.09
C LEU A 229 -10.77 3.85 17.02
N ILE A 230 -11.04 4.24 15.76
CA ILE A 230 -10.11 4.09 14.63
C ILE A 230 -9.01 5.16 14.55
N ASP A 231 -8.88 6.06 15.52
CA ASP A 231 -7.89 7.16 15.53
C ASP A 231 -6.49 6.75 16.05
N ALA A 232 -6.09 5.51 15.76
CA ALA A 232 -4.77 4.95 16.03
C ALA A 232 -3.87 4.93 14.78
N GLN A 233 -3.59 6.12 14.26
CA GLN A 233 -2.75 6.30 13.07
C GLN A 233 -1.29 6.56 13.44
N PHE A 234 -0.36 6.10 12.61
CA PHE A 234 1.09 6.13 12.84
C PHE A 234 1.82 6.87 11.71
N TRP A 235 2.79 7.73 12.03
CA TRP A 235 3.58 8.45 11.03
C TRP A 235 4.62 7.56 10.32
N SER A 236 4.76 7.76 9.01
CA SER A 236 5.98 7.43 8.26
C SER A 236 6.72 8.70 7.87
N SER A 237 7.94 8.56 7.34
CA SER A 237 8.73 9.66 6.77
C SER A 237 8.30 10.09 5.36
N ASN A 238 7.31 9.45 4.75
CA ASN A 238 6.92 9.69 3.35
C ASN A 238 5.89 10.81 3.21
N THR A 239 6.35 12.02 2.91
CA THR A 239 5.49 13.11 2.40
C THR A 239 5.00 12.79 0.99
N TYR A 240 3.71 12.98 0.70
CA TYR A 240 3.19 12.87 -0.67
C TYR A 240 3.64 14.07 -1.51
N LEU A 241 4.03 13.81 -2.76
CA LEU A 241 4.43 14.86 -3.68
C LEU A 241 3.25 15.69 -4.20
N GLY A 242 2.09 15.05 -4.40
CA GLY A 242 0.87 15.72 -4.86
C GLY A 242 0.14 16.48 -3.76
N THR A 243 -1.11 16.86 -4.03
CA THR A 243 -1.99 17.49 -3.02
C THR A 243 -3.30 16.75 -2.90
N VAL A 244 -3.74 16.51 -1.67
CA VAL A 244 -5.07 15.99 -1.36
C VAL A 244 -6.04 17.13 -1.04
N PHE A 245 -7.34 16.87 -1.11
CA PHE A 245 -8.41 17.86 -0.89
C PHE A 245 -8.26 19.13 -1.75
N GLY A 246 -7.68 18.97 -2.95
CA GLY A 246 -7.48 20.01 -3.97
C GLY A 246 -6.27 20.94 -3.76
N ASN A 247 -5.75 21.11 -2.54
CA ASN A 247 -4.58 21.98 -2.29
C ASN A 247 -3.79 21.71 -1.00
N GLN A 248 -4.06 20.61 -0.28
CA GLN A 248 -3.42 20.32 1.00
C GLN A 248 -2.25 19.36 0.78
N THR A 249 -1.06 19.76 1.25
CA THR A 249 0.07 18.83 1.41
C THR A 249 -0.29 17.79 2.46
N CYS A 250 0.28 16.59 2.38
CA CYS A 250 -0.01 15.52 3.31
C CYS A 250 1.19 14.58 3.50
N VAL A 251 1.15 13.79 4.58
CA VAL A 251 2.16 12.77 4.89
C VAL A 251 1.47 11.41 5.00
N PHE A 252 2.04 10.40 4.37
CA PHE A 252 1.55 9.03 4.49
C PHE A 252 1.75 8.51 5.91
N GLY A 253 0.70 7.93 6.46
CA GLY A 253 0.77 7.15 7.69
C GLY A 253 -0.05 5.87 7.58
N LEU A 254 0.19 4.97 8.52
CA LEU A 254 -0.47 3.68 8.62
C LEU A 254 -1.49 3.70 9.75
N ASN A 255 -2.72 3.28 9.50
CA ASN A 255 -3.70 3.08 10.57
C ASN A 255 -3.78 1.60 10.92
N LEU A 256 -3.26 1.25 12.10
CA LEU A 256 -3.24 -0.12 12.60
C LEU A 256 -4.57 -0.52 13.28
N ALA A 257 -5.48 0.43 13.53
CA ALA A 257 -6.85 0.12 13.93
C ALA A 257 -7.77 -0.25 12.75
N ASP A 258 -7.58 0.33 11.56
CA ASP A 258 -8.47 0.12 10.39
C ASP A 258 -7.82 -0.46 9.14
N GLY A 259 -6.54 -0.89 9.22
CA GLY A 259 -5.86 -1.74 8.23
C GLY A 259 -5.39 -1.04 6.94
N ARG A 260 -5.01 0.25 7.01
CA ARG A 260 -4.93 1.11 5.79
C ARG A 260 -3.84 2.18 5.79
N ILE A 261 -3.23 2.40 4.62
CA ILE A 261 -2.34 3.54 4.32
C ILE A 261 -3.17 4.71 3.78
N LYS A 262 -3.04 5.88 4.40
CA LYS A 262 -3.66 7.14 3.94
C LYS A 262 -2.67 8.29 4.05
N CYS A 263 -2.78 9.28 3.17
CA CYS A 263 -2.06 10.54 3.32
C CYS A 263 -2.84 11.53 4.19
N TYR A 264 -2.31 11.87 5.36
CA TYR A 264 -2.99 12.75 6.33
C TYR A 264 -2.66 14.24 6.04
N PRO A 265 -3.68 15.07 5.80
CA PRO A 265 -3.48 16.42 5.27
C PRO A 265 -3.05 17.46 6.30
N SER A 266 -2.41 18.51 5.79
CA SER A 266 -2.22 19.80 6.45
C SER A 266 -3.52 20.60 6.53
N ALA A 267 -3.71 21.36 7.61
CA ALA A 267 -4.82 22.30 7.70
C ALA A 267 -4.68 23.42 6.64
N SER A 268 -5.60 23.45 5.67
CA SER A 268 -5.95 24.63 4.84
C SER A 268 -4.77 25.43 4.24
N SER A 269 -3.75 24.73 3.73
CA SER A 269 -2.41 25.24 3.38
C SER A 269 -1.58 25.73 4.59
N GLY A 270 -0.83 24.80 5.17
CA GLY A 270 0.03 24.98 6.34
C GLY A 270 0.87 23.72 6.59
N PRO A 271 1.56 23.58 7.74
CA PRO A 271 2.16 22.31 8.14
C PRO A 271 1.09 21.26 8.47
N VAL A 272 1.48 19.97 8.51
CA VAL A 272 0.62 18.90 8.99
C VAL A 272 0.51 18.98 10.52
N THR A 273 -0.61 19.52 11.01
CA THR A 273 -0.90 19.71 12.44
C THR A 273 -1.70 18.58 13.05
N LYS A 274 -1.91 17.47 12.31
CA LYS A 274 -2.52 16.27 12.88
C LYS A 274 -1.55 15.63 13.87
N LEU A 275 -2.08 15.10 14.96
CA LEU A 275 -1.34 14.26 15.90
C LEU A 275 -1.59 12.78 15.52
N ASN A 276 -0.51 12.00 15.41
CA ASN A 276 -0.52 10.55 15.19
C ASN A 276 0.53 9.91 16.12
N TYR A 277 0.38 8.62 16.43
CA TYR A 277 1.41 7.83 17.10
C TYR A 277 2.66 7.65 16.22
N VAL A 278 3.74 7.11 16.79
CA VAL A 278 4.97 6.80 16.06
C VAL A 278 5.61 5.53 16.64
N TYR A 279 6.05 4.62 15.78
CA TYR A 279 7.11 3.67 16.13
C TYR A 279 8.41 4.16 15.48
N PHE A 280 9.49 4.23 16.24
CA PHE A 280 10.82 4.49 15.69
C PHE A 280 11.52 3.17 15.34
N VAL A 281 12.40 3.25 14.35
CA VAL A 281 13.08 2.08 13.76
C VAL A 281 14.57 2.38 13.58
N ARG A 282 15.36 1.31 13.50
CA ARG A 282 16.79 1.31 13.18
C ARG A 282 17.16 0.01 12.46
N GLY A 283 18.42 -0.13 12.05
CA GLY A 283 18.84 -1.30 11.26
C GLY A 283 18.45 -1.18 9.79
N ASN A 284 18.45 -2.33 9.09
CA ASN A 284 18.43 -2.52 7.64
C ASN A 284 17.92 -1.31 6.80
N THR A 285 18.83 -0.42 6.39
CA THR A 285 18.50 0.75 5.56
C THR A 285 18.28 0.42 4.08
N ALA A 286 18.45 -0.84 3.67
CA ALA A 286 18.15 -1.31 2.31
C ALA A 286 16.69 -1.79 2.15
N TYR A 287 15.97 -2.01 3.26
CA TYR A 287 14.60 -2.51 3.22
C TYR A 287 13.68 -1.57 2.42
N GLY A 288 13.04 -2.11 1.37
CA GLY A 288 12.15 -1.35 0.49
C GLY A 288 12.82 -0.63 -0.70
N ILE A 289 14.14 -0.77 -0.87
CA ILE A 289 14.87 -0.23 -2.03
C ILE A 289 14.96 -1.34 -3.10
N ASN A 290 14.17 -1.21 -4.18
CA ASN A 290 14.13 -2.20 -5.26
C ASN A 290 15.41 -2.15 -6.12
N GLU A 291 15.82 -3.31 -6.65
CA GLU A 291 16.90 -3.46 -7.63
C GLU A 291 16.33 -4.03 -8.95
N LEU A 292 15.50 -3.22 -9.61
CA LEU A 292 14.72 -3.62 -10.80
C LEU A 292 15.61 -3.85 -12.03
N SER A 293 15.26 -4.86 -12.83
CA SER A 293 15.90 -5.21 -14.10
C SER A 293 14.86 -5.70 -15.10
N ASP A 294 14.81 -5.07 -16.28
CA ASP A 294 14.04 -5.55 -17.43
C ASP A 294 14.77 -6.73 -18.07
N ASN A 295 14.09 -7.89 -18.17
CA ASN A 295 14.65 -9.10 -18.75
C ASN A 295 14.56 -9.11 -20.29
N GLY A 296 13.84 -8.17 -20.91
CA GLY A 296 13.63 -8.07 -22.35
C GLY A 296 12.67 -9.11 -22.92
N ASP A 297 11.91 -9.80 -22.06
CA ASP A 297 10.96 -10.87 -22.40
C ASP A 297 9.52 -10.58 -21.93
N GLY A 298 9.25 -9.36 -21.47
CA GLY A 298 7.97 -8.96 -20.85
C GLY A 298 7.91 -9.18 -19.33
N THR A 299 9.04 -9.55 -18.70
CA THR A 299 9.15 -9.66 -17.24
C THR A 299 10.18 -8.69 -16.64
N ILE A 300 9.89 -8.22 -15.43
CA ILE A 300 10.80 -7.40 -14.61
C ILE A 300 11.22 -8.22 -13.40
N THR A 301 12.52 -8.32 -13.13
CA THR A 301 13.03 -8.92 -11.88
C THR A 301 13.44 -7.83 -10.91
N ASP A 302 12.97 -7.93 -9.67
CA ASP A 302 13.48 -7.14 -8.55
C ASP A 302 14.52 -7.98 -7.80
N ASN A 303 15.80 -7.69 -8.01
CA ASN A 303 16.89 -8.46 -7.39
C ASN A 303 16.96 -8.25 -5.86
N ALA A 304 16.34 -7.19 -5.33
CA ALA A 304 16.28 -6.94 -3.89
C ALA A 304 15.29 -7.89 -3.20
N THR A 305 14.14 -8.17 -3.81
CA THR A 305 13.10 -9.04 -3.21
C THR A 305 13.15 -10.48 -3.73
N GLY A 306 13.85 -10.72 -4.84
CA GLY A 306 13.82 -12.01 -5.56
C GLY A 306 12.51 -12.28 -6.30
N LEU A 307 11.62 -11.29 -6.37
CA LEU A 307 10.35 -11.38 -7.09
C LEU A 307 10.54 -11.07 -8.58
N MET A 308 9.79 -11.78 -9.42
CA MET A 308 9.66 -11.50 -10.85
C MET A 308 8.21 -11.12 -11.14
N TRP A 309 8.03 -10.09 -11.95
CA TRP A 309 6.77 -9.42 -12.21
C TRP A 309 6.47 -9.40 -13.71
N LEU A 310 5.20 -9.37 -14.08
CA LEU A 310 4.82 -8.94 -15.44
C LEU A 310 5.17 -7.46 -15.63
N GLN A 311 5.76 -7.13 -16.77
CA GLN A 311 6.09 -5.75 -17.16
C GLN A 311 4.83 -4.95 -17.51
N ASP A 312 3.85 -5.59 -18.13
CA ASP A 312 2.51 -5.04 -18.39
C ASP A 312 1.54 -5.32 -17.24
N ASP A 313 0.45 -4.54 -17.18
CA ASP A 313 -0.73 -4.86 -16.36
C ASP A 313 -1.82 -5.56 -17.20
N SER A 314 -2.95 -5.87 -16.58
CA SER A 314 -4.09 -6.55 -17.21
C SER A 314 -4.78 -5.78 -18.35
N GLY A 315 -4.40 -4.52 -18.63
CA GLY A 315 -4.99 -3.68 -19.69
C GLY A 315 -6.42 -3.19 -19.42
N ALA A 316 -7.17 -3.91 -18.58
CA ALA A 316 -8.49 -3.57 -18.09
C ALA A 316 -8.66 -3.98 -16.62
N GLY A 317 -9.57 -3.32 -15.93
CA GLY A 317 -9.99 -3.70 -14.58
C GLY A 317 -10.99 -4.87 -14.60
N MET A 318 -10.95 -5.69 -13.56
CA MET A 318 -11.80 -6.88 -13.38
C MET A 318 -12.15 -7.06 -11.90
N ASN A 319 -13.24 -7.76 -11.60
CA ASN A 319 -13.62 -8.01 -10.21
C ASN A 319 -12.64 -9.01 -9.55
N TRP A 320 -12.76 -9.24 -8.24
CA TRP A 320 -11.75 -10.01 -7.52
C TRP A 320 -11.79 -11.53 -7.82
N GLU A 321 -12.97 -12.10 -8.08
CA GLU A 321 -13.09 -13.50 -8.54
C GLU A 321 -12.50 -13.66 -9.95
N GLU A 322 -12.79 -12.70 -10.84
CA GLU A 322 -12.24 -12.65 -12.21
C GLU A 322 -10.71 -12.51 -12.20
N ALA A 323 -10.14 -11.70 -11.29
CA ALA A 323 -8.70 -11.56 -11.13
C ALA A 323 -8.01 -12.88 -10.76
N LEU A 324 -8.61 -13.65 -9.86
CA LEU A 324 -8.13 -14.96 -9.45
C LEU A 324 -8.27 -16.00 -10.58
N ALA A 325 -9.41 -16.06 -11.26
CA ALA A 325 -9.61 -16.94 -12.41
C ALA A 325 -8.67 -16.59 -13.60
N TRP A 326 -8.33 -15.32 -13.77
CA TRP A 326 -7.37 -14.87 -14.79
C TRP A 326 -5.95 -15.38 -14.51
N VAL A 327 -5.52 -15.43 -13.24
CA VAL A 327 -4.24 -16.06 -12.85
C VAL A 327 -4.17 -17.51 -13.31
N GLU A 328 -5.20 -18.30 -13.05
CA GLU A 328 -5.25 -19.71 -13.45
C GLU A 328 -5.14 -19.85 -14.98
N GLN A 329 -5.91 -19.05 -15.72
CA GLN A 329 -5.88 -19.03 -17.18
C GLN A 329 -4.49 -18.64 -17.75
N ILE A 330 -3.79 -17.69 -17.12
CA ILE A 330 -2.44 -17.27 -17.50
C ILE A 330 -1.41 -18.40 -17.24
N ASN A 331 -1.59 -19.15 -16.16
CA ASN A 331 -0.76 -20.31 -15.82
C ASN A 331 -1.00 -21.51 -16.74
N GLU A 332 -2.26 -21.83 -17.08
CA GLU A 332 -2.61 -22.87 -18.06
C GLU A 332 -1.98 -22.61 -19.43
N GLN A 333 -1.83 -21.34 -19.81
CA GLN A 333 -1.20 -20.92 -21.07
C GLN A 333 0.33 -20.94 -21.01
N ASN A 334 0.94 -21.16 -19.85
CA ASN A 334 2.37 -21.05 -19.60
C ASN A 334 2.95 -19.71 -20.10
N TYR A 335 2.25 -18.61 -19.76
CA TYR A 335 2.52 -17.27 -20.28
C TYR A 335 3.93 -16.79 -19.97
N LEU A 336 4.59 -16.23 -20.98
CA LEU A 336 6.03 -15.88 -20.99
C LEU A 336 6.97 -17.03 -20.58
N GLY A 337 6.53 -18.28 -20.68
CA GLY A 337 7.32 -19.45 -20.31
C GLY A 337 7.08 -19.97 -18.89
N TYR A 338 6.15 -19.38 -18.13
CA TYR A 338 5.92 -19.67 -16.72
C TYR A 338 4.46 -20.02 -16.41
N SER A 339 4.25 -20.89 -15.41
CA SER A 339 2.95 -21.41 -15.00
C SER A 339 2.70 -21.31 -13.48
N ASP A 340 3.45 -20.44 -12.81
CA ASP A 340 3.48 -20.18 -11.37
C ASP A 340 3.30 -18.68 -11.06
N TRP A 341 2.61 -17.96 -11.96
CA TRP A 341 2.13 -16.61 -11.71
C TRP A 341 1.06 -16.62 -10.62
N ARG A 342 0.99 -15.54 -9.84
CA ARG A 342 -0.04 -15.32 -8.82
C ARG A 342 -0.35 -13.84 -8.68
N LEU A 343 -1.52 -13.56 -8.10
CA LEU A 343 -1.87 -12.24 -7.62
C LEU A 343 -0.99 -11.95 -6.38
N PRO A 344 -0.22 -10.84 -6.33
CA PRO A 344 0.62 -10.50 -5.18
C PRO A 344 -0.23 -10.24 -3.94
N ASN A 345 0.32 -10.52 -2.76
CA ASN A 345 -0.28 -10.05 -1.52
C ASN A 345 -0.07 -8.54 -1.33
N ALA A 346 -0.73 -7.96 -0.31
CA ALA A 346 -0.72 -6.53 -0.08
C ALA A 346 0.69 -5.95 0.12
N LYS A 347 1.59 -6.67 0.81
CA LYS A 347 2.97 -6.22 1.07
C LYS A 347 3.85 -6.35 -0.16
N GLU A 348 3.67 -7.41 -0.96
CA GLU A 348 4.37 -7.58 -2.24
C GLU A 348 3.97 -6.50 -3.24
N MET A 349 2.68 -6.20 -3.40
CA MET A 349 2.23 -5.11 -4.28
C MET A 349 2.71 -3.74 -3.79
N GLN A 350 2.77 -3.51 -2.47
CA GLN A 350 3.33 -2.29 -1.90
C GLN A 350 4.85 -2.17 -2.08
N SER A 351 5.56 -3.29 -2.23
CA SER A 351 7.02 -3.30 -2.42
C SER A 351 7.47 -2.61 -3.71
N ILE A 352 6.62 -2.55 -4.74
CA ILE A 352 6.90 -1.86 -6.03
C ILE A 352 6.27 -0.45 -6.13
N LEU A 353 5.61 0.05 -5.08
CA LEU A 353 5.17 1.46 -5.03
C LEU A 353 6.38 2.40 -4.90
N ASP A 354 6.40 3.44 -5.73
CA ASP A 354 7.34 4.55 -5.66
C ASP A 354 6.65 5.81 -5.09
N TYR A 355 6.82 6.02 -3.78
CA TYR A 355 6.35 7.22 -3.08
C TYR A 355 7.05 8.53 -3.54
N GLY A 356 8.11 8.44 -4.36
CA GLY A 356 8.76 9.54 -5.06
C GLY A 356 8.09 9.94 -6.38
N ARG A 357 6.89 9.41 -6.67
CA ARG A 357 6.12 9.69 -7.88
C ARG A 357 4.65 9.97 -7.59
N SER A 358 4.02 10.82 -8.42
CA SER A 358 2.57 11.04 -8.38
C SER A 358 2.05 11.59 -9.71
N PRO A 359 0.76 11.37 -10.03
CA PRO A 359 0.15 11.91 -11.25
C PRO A 359 0.23 13.43 -11.35
N ASP A 360 0.17 14.15 -10.21
CA ASP A 360 0.18 15.62 -10.17
C ASP A 360 1.56 16.24 -10.37
N VAL A 361 2.64 15.54 -10.02
CA VAL A 361 4.01 16.10 -10.01
C VAL A 361 4.90 15.48 -11.08
N THR A 362 4.91 14.16 -11.19
CA THR A 362 5.78 13.45 -12.14
C THR A 362 5.08 13.13 -13.46
N ASN A 363 3.78 13.41 -13.58
CA ASN A 363 2.93 13.00 -14.71
C ASN A 363 3.07 11.48 -14.99
N SER A 364 3.16 10.69 -13.91
CA SER A 364 3.30 9.24 -13.95
C SER A 364 2.51 8.61 -12.81
N ALA A 365 2.28 7.31 -12.90
CA ALA A 365 1.91 6.50 -11.75
C ALA A 365 3.02 6.51 -10.67
N ALA A 366 2.65 6.09 -9.47
CA ALA A 366 3.54 5.85 -8.33
C ALA A 366 4.33 4.51 -8.45
N ILE A 367 5.05 4.32 -9.57
CA ILE A 367 5.85 3.12 -9.87
C ILE A 367 7.04 3.50 -10.76
N ASP A 368 8.10 2.69 -10.74
CA ASP A 368 9.25 2.86 -11.63
C ASP A 368 8.84 2.72 -13.12
N PRO A 369 9.35 3.57 -14.05
CA PRO A 369 9.01 3.53 -15.47
C PRO A 369 9.46 2.27 -16.24
N VAL A 370 10.22 1.36 -15.63
CA VAL A 370 10.50 0.04 -16.22
C VAL A 370 9.22 -0.80 -16.40
N PHE A 371 8.20 -0.52 -15.59
CA PHE A 371 6.87 -1.12 -15.70
C PHE A 371 5.97 -0.30 -16.65
N ASN A 372 5.32 -0.99 -17.58
CA ASN A 372 4.23 -0.42 -18.36
C ASN A 372 2.96 -0.39 -17.50
N ILE A 373 2.23 0.70 -17.54
CA ILE A 373 0.97 0.86 -16.80
C ILE A 373 -0.10 1.53 -17.66
N THR A 374 -1.30 0.95 -17.65
CA THR A 374 -2.44 1.46 -18.41
C THR A 374 -2.85 2.84 -17.88
N GLN A 375 -3.01 3.80 -18.79
CA GLN A 375 -3.53 5.12 -18.45
C GLN A 375 -5.07 5.08 -18.50
N ILE A 376 -5.72 5.48 -17.41
CA ILE A 376 -7.18 5.49 -17.28
C ILE A 376 -7.74 6.92 -17.27
N THR A 377 -9.07 7.02 -17.33
CA THR A 377 -9.80 8.24 -16.94
C THR A 377 -10.44 7.98 -15.58
N ASN A 378 -10.11 8.80 -14.58
CA ASN A 378 -10.67 8.67 -13.23
C ASN A 378 -12.10 9.24 -13.12
N GLU A 379 -12.67 9.16 -11.91
CA GLU A 379 -14.04 9.58 -11.59
C GLU A 379 -14.26 11.09 -11.76
N ALA A 380 -13.18 11.88 -11.70
CA ALA A 380 -13.18 13.33 -11.99
C ALA A 380 -13.07 13.64 -13.51
N GLY A 381 -13.01 12.63 -14.38
CA GLY A 381 -12.80 12.80 -15.82
C GLY A 381 -11.36 13.20 -16.19
N GLN A 382 -10.39 12.93 -15.32
CA GLN A 382 -8.98 13.30 -15.51
C GLN A 382 -8.15 12.08 -15.95
N VAL A 383 -7.06 12.35 -16.64
CA VAL A 383 -5.99 11.36 -16.88
C VAL A 383 -5.40 10.91 -15.54
N ASP A 384 -5.37 9.61 -15.33
CA ASP A 384 -4.90 8.97 -14.10
C ASP A 384 -4.40 7.55 -14.36
N TYR A 385 -4.05 6.84 -13.29
CA TYR A 385 -3.58 5.46 -13.32
C TYR A 385 -4.43 4.56 -12.42
N PRO A 386 -4.48 3.25 -12.68
CA PRO A 386 -5.36 2.34 -11.98
C PRO A 386 -4.94 2.11 -10.52
N TRP A 387 -5.83 1.42 -9.83
CA TRP A 387 -5.51 0.76 -8.58
C TRP A 387 -5.44 -0.74 -8.85
N PHE A 388 -4.61 -1.43 -8.08
CA PHE A 388 -4.30 -2.83 -8.31
C PHE A 388 -4.84 -3.71 -7.20
N TRP A 389 -5.53 -4.78 -7.60
CA TRP A 389 -5.92 -5.84 -6.70
C TRP A 389 -4.72 -6.56 -6.10
N THR A 390 -4.95 -7.12 -4.92
CA THR A 390 -4.05 -8.02 -4.21
C THR A 390 -4.81 -9.28 -3.83
N SER A 391 -4.10 -10.36 -3.52
CA SER A 391 -4.69 -11.61 -3.05
C SER A 391 -5.20 -11.55 -1.60
N THR A 392 -4.93 -10.44 -0.90
CA THR A 392 -5.26 -10.22 0.52
C THR A 392 -6.69 -9.70 0.70
N THR A 393 -7.47 -10.39 1.53
CA THR A 393 -8.81 -9.96 1.96
C THR A 393 -8.70 -8.92 3.09
N HIS A 394 -9.52 -7.86 3.03
CA HIS A 394 -9.70 -6.92 4.13
C HIS A 394 -10.90 -7.35 5.00
N ALA A 395 -10.64 -8.21 5.98
CA ALA A 395 -11.66 -8.88 6.78
C ALA A 395 -12.36 -7.96 7.80
N GLN A 396 -13.59 -8.32 8.17
CA GLN A 396 -14.38 -7.68 9.22
C GLN A 396 -14.59 -8.63 10.42
N PRO A 397 -14.80 -8.09 11.64
CA PRO A 397 -15.17 -8.92 12.79
C PRO A 397 -16.51 -9.60 12.54
N ASP A 398 -16.57 -10.91 12.86
CA ASP A 398 -17.56 -11.94 12.49
C ASP A 398 -17.18 -12.89 11.32
N GLY A 399 -16.07 -12.64 10.62
CA GLY A 399 -15.61 -13.49 9.53
C GLY A 399 -16.18 -13.12 8.15
N MET A 400 -16.86 -11.99 8.02
CA MET A 400 -17.11 -11.36 6.73
C MET A 400 -15.79 -10.98 6.03
N GLY A 401 -15.73 -11.24 4.73
CA GLY A 401 -14.55 -11.01 3.88
C GLY A 401 -14.90 -10.42 2.52
N ALA A 402 -15.98 -9.63 2.47
CA ALA A 402 -16.56 -9.08 1.24
C ALA A 402 -15.71 -8.03 0.51
N SER A 403 -14.57 -7.63 1.07
CA SER A 403 -13.66 -6.65 0.47
C SER A 403 -12.25 -7.20 0.35
N ALA A 404 -11.58 -6.89 -0.74
CA ALA A 404 -10.15 -7.18 -0.94
C ALA A 404 -9.32 -5.89 -0.84
N VAL A 405 -8.02 -6.04 -0.56
CA VAL A 405 -7.09 -4.91 -0.48
C VAL A 405 -6.65 -4.49 -1.88
N TYR A 406 -6.57 -3.18 -2.10
CA TYR A 406 -5.94 -2.61 -3.30
C TYR A 406 -4.88 -1.57 -2.94
N LEU A 407 -3.90 -1.41 -3.84
CA LEU A 407 -2.91 -0.33 -3.81
C LEU A 407 -3.19 0.68 -4.93
N ALA A 408 -3.20 1.97 -4.60
CA ALA A 408 -3.48 3.04 -5.55
C ALA A 408 -2.19 3.55 -6.22
N PHE A 409 -2.01 3.26 -7.50
CA PHE A 409 -0.85 3.75 -8.28
C PHE A 409 -1.14 5.08 -8.99
N GLY A 410 -2.41 5.35 -9.29
CA GLY A 410 -2.94 6.71 -9.54
C GLY A 410 -3.51 7.36 -8.27
N ARG A 411 -4.21 8.48 -8.43
CA ARG A 411 -4.83 9.21 -7.30
C ARG A 411 -5.83 8.31 -6.55
N ALA A 412 -5.89 8.47 -5.23
CA ALA A 412 -6.85 7.77 -4.38
C ALA A 412 -8.05 8.68 -4.13
N THR A 413 -9.01 8.63 -5.06
CA THR A 413 -10.08 9.60 -5.23
C THR A 413 -11.24 9.42 -4.25
N GLY A 414 -11.89 10.54 -3.92
CA GLY A 414 -13.08 10.60 -3.08
C GLY A 414 -13.98 11.78 -3.45
N TYR A 415 -15.28 11.63 -3.19
CA TYR A 415 -16.31 12.59 -3.53
C TYR A 415 -16.61 13.51 -2.33
N MET A 416 -15.96 14.68 -2.34
CA MET A 416 -16.05 15.67 -1.27
C MET A 416 -16.55 17.01 -1.82
N ASN A 417 -17.39 17.73 -1.07
CA ASN A 417 -17.91 19.04 -1.46
C ASN A 417 -18.58 19.07 -2.86
N ASN A 418 -19.25 17.99 -3.25
CA ASN A 418 -19.86 17.77 -4.57
C ASN A 418 -18.86 17.73 -5.75
N THR A 419 -17.62 17.28 -5.52
CA THR A 419 -16.67 17.00 -6.61
C THR A 419 -15.76 15.83 -6.26
N TRP A 420 -15.33 15.09 -7.28
CA TRP A 420 -14.24 14.12 -7.15
C TRP A 420 -12.91 14.86 -7.01
N MET A 421 -12.06 14.40 -6.09
CA MET A 421 -10.71 14.90 -5.83
C MET A 421 -9.83 13.79 -5.25
N ASP A 422 -8.50 13.94 -5.30
CA ASP A 422 -7.59 13.07 -4.52
C ASP A 422 -7.79 13.34 -3.02
N VAL A 423 -8.03 12.28 -2.23
CA VAL A 423 -8.28 12.39 -0.78
C VAL A 423 -7.30 11.57 0.06
N HIS A 424 -6.57 10.60 -0.53
CA HIS A 424 -5.55 9.82 0.20
C HIS A 424 -4.19 9.73 -0.48
N GLY A 425 -4.02 10.21 -1.72
CA GLY A 425 -2.75 10.23 -2.46
C GLY A 425 -2.43 8.93 -3.23
N ALA A 426 -1.72 9.07 -4.35
CA ALA A 426 -1.09 7.93 -5.04
C ALA A 426 0.00 7.32 -4.14
N GLY A 427 -0.07 6.01 -3.87
CA GLY A 427 0.65 5.31 -2.81
C GLY A 427 -0.22 4.90 -1.61
N ALA A 428 -1.51 5.28 -1.60
CA ALA A 428 -2.47 4.82 -0.59
C ALA A 428 -2.85 3.33 -0.73
N GLN A 429 -3.31 2.76 0.38
CA GLN A 429 -3.86 1.40 0.45
C GLN A 429 -5.24 1.47 1.10
N ARG A 430 -6.23 0.93 0.40
CA ARG A 430 -7.62 0.86 0.86
C ARG A 430 -8.16 -0.54 0.56
N SER A 431 -9.47 -0.65 0.38
CA SER A 431 -10.18 -1.90 0.15
C SER A 431 -11.46 -1.61 -0.62
N ASP A 432 -11.75 -2.41 -1.65
CA ASP A 432 -12.99 -2.35 -2.43
C ASP A 432 -13.83 -3.62 -2.21
N PRO A 433 -15.16 -3.61 -2.43
CA PRO A 433 -15.96 -4.81 -2.54
C PRO A 433 -15.41 -5.74 -3.64
N LYS A 434 -15.40 -7.04 -3.38
CA LYS A 434 -14.88 -8.06 -4.31
C LYS A 434 -15.74 -8.20 -5.57
N SER A 435 -17.05 -7.97 -5.44
CA SER A 435 -18.04 -7.98 -6.53
C SER A 435 -19.15 -6.94 -6.28
N GLY A 436 -19.98 -6.70 -7.30
CA GLY A 436 -21.05 -5.69 -7.31
C GLY A 436 -21.02 -4.83 -8.57
N ASP A 437 -21.80 -3.74 -8.59
CA ASP A 437 -21.78 -2.74 -9.67
C ASP A 437 -21.21 -1.40 -9.15
N PRO A 438 -20.15 -0.84 -9.75
CA PRO A 438 -19.63 0.48 -9.38
C PRO A 438 -20.65 1.61 -9.50
N ALA A 439 -21.67 1.45 -10.36
CA ALA A 439 -22.76 2.40 -10.51
C ALA A 439 -23.65 2.54 -9.26
N ASP A 440 -23.61 1.58 -8.32
CA ASP A 440 -24.26 1.69 -7.02
C ASP A 440 -23.57 2.69 -6.07
N TYR A 441 -22.35 3.15 -6.42
CA TYR A 441 -21.53 4.08 -5.65
C TYR A 441 -21.27 5.42 -6.38
N PRO A 442 -22.31 6.15 -6.84
CA PRO A 442 -22.16 7.35 -7.68
C PRO A 442 -21.46 8.53 -6.98
N THR A 443 -21.32 8.45 -5.65
CA THR A 443 -20.57 9.41 -4.80
C THR A 443 -19.60 8.68 -3.86
N GLY A 444 -19.16 7.48 -4.25
CA GLY A 444 -18.28 6.64 -3.45
C GLY A 444 -18.89 6.18 -2.12
N HIS A 445 -18.02 5.78 -1.18
CA HIS A 445 -18.39 5.20 0.10
C HIS A 445 -17.64 5.82 1.29
N GLY A 446 -18.26 5.78 2.48
CA GLY A 446 -17.66 6.26 3.72
C GLY A 446 -17.55 7.79 3.84
N PRO A 447 -16.92 8.30 4.91
CA PRO A 447 -16.95 9.73 5.27
C PRO A 447 -16.30 10.70 4.27
N GLN A 448 -15.44 10.19 3.39
CA GLN A 448 -14.72 10.96 2.37
C GLN A 448 -15.23 10.68 0.94
N GLY A 449 -16.30 9.89 0.82
CA GLY A 449 -16.87 9.49 -0.47
C GLY A 449 -15.88 8.73 -1.34
N ASP A 450 -15.03 7.88 -0.76
CA ASP A 450 -13.99 7.12 -1.47
C ASP A 450 -14.57 6.42 -2.69
N ALA A 451 -13.94 6.60 -3.85
CA ALA A 451 -14.37 5.92 -5.07
C ALA A 451 -14.30 4.40 -4.88
N ILE A 452 -15.34 3.72 -5.34
CA ILE A 452 -15.46 2.26 -5.33
C ILE A 452 -15.41 1.83 -6.79
N ARG A 453 -14.37 1.10 -7.18
CA ARG A 453 -14.14 0.67 -8.56
C ARG A 453 -14.60 -0.75 -8.81
N ILE A 454 -14.43 -1.67 -7.85
CA ILE A 454 -14.68 -3.12 -7.92
C ILE A 454 -13.84 -3.81 -9.01
N ASN A 455 -13.93 -3.32 -10.24
CA ASN A 455 -13.09 -3.67 -11.38
C ASN A 455 -11.73 -2.97 -11.28
N ASN A 456 -10.86 -3.46 -10.39
CA ASN A 456 -9.48 -2.99 -10.25
C ASN A 456 -8.54 -3.79 -11.17
N TYR A 457 -7.35 -3.24 -11.45
CA TYR A 457 -6.40 -3.82 -12.40
C TYR A 457 -5.54 -4.88 -11.71
N VAL A 458 -4.84 -5.69 -12.50
CA VAL A 458 -4.00 -6.78 -12.00
C VAL A 458 -2.60 -6.69 -12.60
N ARG A 459 -1.58 -6.92 -11.77
CA ARG A 459 -0.20 -7.19 -12.19
C ARG A 459 0.25 -8.44 -11.46
N LEU A 460 0.72 -9.44 -12.21
CA LEU A 460 1.09 -10.72 -11.63
C LEU A 460 2.55 -10.74 -11.18
N VAL A 461 2.80 -11.53 -10.15
CA VAL A 461 4.11 -11.79 -9.56
C VAL A 461 4.38 -13.29 -9.54
N ARG A 462 5.64 -13.67 -9.47
CA ARG A 462 6.12 -15.04 -9.23
C ARG A 462 7.46 -15.03 -8.50
N GLY A 463 7.86 -16.18 -7.98
CA GLY A 463 9.12 -16.32 -7.23
C GLY A 463 9.08 -15.63 -5.86
N GLY A 464 10.25 -15.13 -5.42
CA GLY A 464 10.52 -14.77 -4.04
C GLY A 464 10.57 -15.99 -3.13
N THR A 465 10.37 -15.77 -1.84
CA THR A 465 10.23 -16.82 -0.82
C THR A 465 8.83 -17.48 -0.79
N SER A 466 7.88 -16.91 -1.52
CA SER A 466 6.46 -17.27 -1.44
C SER A 466 6.14 -18.50 -2.31
N GLY A 467 5.76 -19.62 -1.67
CA GLY A 467 5.41 -20.89 -2.36
C GLY A 467 3.99 -21.35 -2.07
N GLU A 468 3.36 -22.09 -2.99
CA GLU A 468 1.99 -22.61 -2.80
C GLU A 468 1.91 -23.65 -1.67
N ILE A 469 0.88 -23.56 -0.83
CA ILE A 469 0.62 -24.48 0.27
C ILE A 469 -0.26 -25.64 -0.21
N VAL A 470 0.37 -26.70 -0.70
CA VAL A 470 -0.34 -27.96 -1.02
C VAL A 470 -0.66 -28.76 0.26
N ASN A 471 -1.96 -28.82 0.59
CA ASN A 471 -2.62 -29.69 1.57
C ASN A 471 -1.74 -30.27 2.71
N ASN A 472 -1.71 -29.54 3.82
CA ASN A 472 -1.35 -30.04 5.15
C ASN A 472 0.15 -30.38 5.37
N SER A 473 0.99 -29.33 5.39
CA SER A 473 2.31 -29.20 6.04
C SER A 473 3.59 -29.35 5.20
N GLU A 474 3.53 -29.47 3.87
CA GLU A 474 4.74 -29.42 3.02
C GLU A 474 4.72 -28.23 2.07
N VAL A 475 5.66 -27.30 2.27
CA VAL A 475 5.94 -26.18 1.36
C VAL A 475 6.69 -26.72 0.15
N VAL A 476 6.13 -26.55 -1.05
CA VAL A 476 6.86 -26.86 -2.28
C VAL A 476 7.70 -25.65 -2.68
N ASN A 477 8.98 -25.68 -2.31
CA ASN A 477 9.97 -24.75 -2.87
C ASN A 477 10.06 -24.99 -4.38
N VAL A 478 9.58 -24.05 -5.19
CA VAL A 478 9.64 -24.12 -6.66
C VAL A 478 11.09 -23.91 -7.10
N SER A 479 11.86 -24.99 -7.15
CA SER A 479 13.22 -24.97 -7.68
C SER A 479 13.18 -24.81 -9.20
N THR A 480 14.03 -23.95 -9.75
CA THR A 480 14.19 -23.74 -11.20
C THR A 480 14.65 -25.02 -11.91
N GLY A 481 13.71 -25.81 -12.43
CA GLY A 481 13.96 -27.15 -12.96
C GLY A 481 13.18 -27.47 -14.24
N SER A 482 13.91 -27.64 -15.35
CA SER A 482 13.37 -28.06 -16.65
C SER A 482 12.97 -29.54 -16.67
N GLY A 483 11.75 -29.88 -17.14
CA GLY A 483 11.43 -31.28 -17.47
C GLY A 483 9.95 -31.68 -17.66
N THR A 484 9.50 -31.69 -18.92
CA THR A 484 8.51 -32.62 -19.53
C THR A 484 7.38 -33.23 -18.67
N GLY A 485 6.14 -32.77 -18.89
CA GLY A 485 4.95 -33.19 -18.14
C GLY A 485 4.23 -34.48 -18.56
N GLU A 486 3.02 -34.63 -18.01
CA GLU A 486 1.92 -35.48 -18.50
C GLU A 486 0.57 -34.89 -17.99
N ALA A 487 -0.54 -35.19 -18.67
CA ALA A 487 -1.80 -34.46 -18.52
C ALA A 487 -2.86 -35.15 -17.63
N VAL A 488 -3.71 -34.35 -16.96
CA VAL A 488 -4.96 -34.77 -16.29
C VAL A 488 -6.12 -33.87 -16.75
N GLN A 489 -7.35 -34.37 -16.66
CA GLN A 489 -8.49 -33.93 -17.48
C GLN A 489 -9.56 -33.10 -16.73
N SER A 490 -9.94 -31.99 -17.35
CA SER A 490 -11.31 -31.39 -17.40
C SER A 490 -12.03 -30.95 -16.12
N GLY A 491 -12.00 -29.64 -15.87
CA GLY A 491 -13.12 -28.83 -15.33
C GLY A 491 -13.76 -27.96 -16.44
N LEU A 492 -14.91 -27.32 -16.19
CA LEU A 492 -15.68 -26.57 -17.20
C LEU A 492 -15.33 -25.07 -17.19
N PRO A 493 -15.08 -24.40 -18.34
CA PRO A 493 -14.70 -23.00 -18.36
C PRO A 493 -15.92 -22.06 -18.32
N ASN A 494 -15.99 -21.17 -17.32
CA ASN A 494 -16.90 -20.02 -17.30
C ASN A 494 -16.17 -18.68 -17.54
N GLN A 495 -15.49 -18.60 -18.69
CA GLN A 495 -15.50 -17.43 -19.56
C GLN A 495 -15.00 -16.09 -18.97
N SER A 496 -13.71 -16.01 -18.68
CA SER A 496 -12.97 -14.75 -18.62
C SER A 496 -13.00 -14.01 -19.97
N ARG A 497 -13.08 -12.67 -19.93
CA ARG A 497 -13.11 -11.80 -21.12
C ARG A 497 -11.78 -11.92 -21.91
N PRO A 498 -11.80 -11.98 -23.26
CA PRO A 498 -10.56 -12.05 -24.04
C PRO A 498 -9.69 -10.79 -23.90
N PRO A 499 -8.37 -10.89 -24.17
CA PRO A 499 -7.49 -9.73 -24.33
C PRO A 499 -8.04 -8.73 -25.35
N GLN A 500 -7.84 -7.44 -25.11
CA GLN A 500 -8.44 -6.38 -25.93
C GLN A 500 -7.94 -6.42 -27.39
N GLU A 501 -6.70 -6.84 -27.62
CA GLU A 501 -6.10 -7.00 -28.94
C GLU A 501 -6.80 -8.09 -29.76
N ALA A 502 -7.34 -9.12 -29.10
CA ALA A 502 -8.13 -10.15 -29.75
C ALA A 502 -9.52 -9.63 -30.14
N ILE A 503 -10.11 -8.73 -29.36
CA ILE A 503 -11.38 -8.06 -29.65
C ILE A 503 -11.20 -7.06 -30.80
N ASP A 504 -10.16 -6.22 -30.72
CA ASP A 504 -9.83 -5.20 -31.71
C ASP A 504 -9.53 -5.83 -33.08
N ALA A 505 -8.85 -6.98 -33.12
CA ALA A 505 -8.63 -7.76 -34.35
C ALA A 505 -9.92 -8.25 -35.03
N CYS A 506 -11.10 -8.06 -34.41
CA CYS A 506 -12.41 -8.48 -34.91
C CYS A 506 -13.47 -7.36 -34.94
N VAL A 507 -13.13 -6.12 -34.56
CA VAL A 507 -14.10 -5.02 -34.40
C VAL A 507 -14.90 -4.68 -35.66
N ASP A 508 -14.28 -4.78 -36.84
CA ASP A 508 -14.89 -4.53 -38.16
C ASP A 508 -15.17 -5.83 -38.96
N LEU A 509 -15.06 -6.99 -38.32
CA LEU A 509 -15.19 -8.29 -38.97
C LEU A 509 -16.50 -9.00 -38.60
N THR A 510 -16.95 -9.94 -39.44
CA THR A 510 -18.11 -10.77 -39.13
C THR A 510 -17.70 -12.08 -38.46
N SER A 511 -18.58 -12.68 -37.66
CA SER A 511 -18.37 -14.03 -37.11
C SER A 511 -17.94 -15.02 -38.20
N GLY A 512 -16.87 -15.78 -37.94
CA GLY A 512 -16.24 -16.72 -38.87
C GLY A 512 -15.27 -16.10 -39.87
N ALA A 513 -15.08 -14.77 -39.90
CA ALA A 513 -14.04 -14.14 -40.71
C ALA A 513 -12.65 -14.45 -40.13
N ALA A 514 -11.66 -14.64 -41.01
CA ALA A 514 -10.27 -14.79 -40.59
C ALA A 514 -9.75 -13.47 -40.02
N CYS A 515 -9.03 -13.57 -38.91
CA CYS A 515 -8.45 -12.46 -38.16
C CYS A 515 -7.00 -12.78 -37.81
N THR A 516 -6.25 -11.77 -37.38
CA THR A 516 -4.88 -11.96 -36.88
C THR A 516 -4.58 -10.93 -35.82
N VAL A 517 -4.11 -11.40 -34.66
CA VAL A 517 -3.64 -10.58 -33.55
C VAL A 517 -2.12 -10.51 -33.65
N GLU A 518 -1.54 -9.31 -33.62
CA GLU A 518 -0.10 -9.18 -33.40
C GLU A 518 0.16 -9.36 -31.91
N THR A 519 0.91 -10.40 -31.54
CA THR A 519 1.34 -10.64 -30.16
C THR A 519 2.85 -10.43 -30.06
N PRO A 520 3.43 -10.22 -28.85
CA PRO A 520 4.89 -10.15 -28.68
C PRO A 520 5.63 -11.38 -29.24
N ASN A 521 4.96 -12.53 -29.32
CA ASN A 521 5.49 -13.79 -29.86
C ASN A 521 5.18 -14.00 -31.36
N GLY A 522 4.69 -12.98 -32.06
CA GLY A 522 4.35 -12.99 -33.48
C GLY A 522 2.84 -13.03 -33.75
N ASN A 523 2.50 -13.21 -35.02
CA ASN A 523 1.12 -13.06 -35.50
C ASN A 523 0.30 -14.32 -35.24
N LEU A 524 -0.70 -14.20 -34.35
CA LEU A 524 -1.67 -15.24 -34.00
C LEU A 524 -2.85 -15.15 -34.97
N SER A 525 -2.94 -16.08 -35.93
CA SER A 525 -4.06 -16.13 -36.88
C SER A 525 -5.21 -17.01 -36.36
N GLY A 526 -6.44 -16.54 -36.56
CA GLY A 526 -7.65 -17.18 -36.05
C GLY A 526 -8.89 -16.83 -36.85
N ASN A 527 -10.06 -17.12 -36.28
CA ASN A 527 -11.36 -16.67 -36.77
C ASN A 527 -12.11 -15.86 -35.70
N CYS A 528 -12.80 -14.81 -36.11
CA CYS A 528 -13.66 -14.03 -35.22
C CYS A 528 -14.82 -14.86 -34.70
N THR A 529 -14.90 -15.03 -33.39
CA THR A 529 -15.91 -15.84 -32.70
C THR A 529 -16.60 -14.97 -31.66
N ALA A 530 -17.92 -15.13 -31.51
CA ALA A 530 -18.67 -14.41 -30.48
C ALA A 530 -18.25 -14.94 -29.10
N VAL A 531 -17.86 -14.02 -28.22
CA VAL A 531 -17.52 -14.31 -26.83
C VAL A 531 -18.65 -13.84 -25.90
N PRO A 532 -18.72 -14.27 -24.64
CA PRO A 532 -19.93 -14.07 -23.82
C PRO A 532 -20.28 -12.62 -23.46
N SER A 533 -19.32 -11.70 -23.54
CA SER A 533 -19.57 -10.24 -23.49
C SER A 533 -20.35 -9.72 -24.72
N GLY A 534 -20.59 -10.55 -25.74
CA GLY A 534 -21.38 -10.23 -26.93
C GLY A 534 -20.57 -9.64 -28.09
N GLU A 535 -19.31 -9.29 -27.84
CA GLU A 535 -18.34 -8.85 -28.86
C GLU A 535 -17.75 -10.05 -29.64
N LEU A 536 -17.10 -9.76 -30.78
CA LEU A 536 -16.32 -10.76 -31.52
C LEU A 536 -14.86 -10.65 -31.10
N ALA A 537 -14.21 -11.79 -30.83
CA ALA A 537 -12.78 -11.84 -30.57
C ALA A 537 -12.09 -12.87 -31.47
N CYS A 538 -10.80 -12.67 -31.74
CA CYS A 538 -10.01 -13.49 -32.63
C CYS A 538 -9.53 -14.77 -31.94
N VAL A 539 -10.07 -15.93 -32.36
CA VAL A 539 -9.79 -17.23 -31.73
C VAL A 539 -8.97 -18.11 -32.68
N PRO A 540 -7.81 -18.67 -32.26
CA PRO A 540 -6.96 -19.50 -33.11
C PRO A 540 -7.68 -20.67 -33.77
N THR A 541 -7.45 -20.88 -35.07
CA THR A 541 -8.01 -22.00 -35.84
C THR A 541 -7.24 -23.31 -35.61
N GLY A 542 -7.24 -23.77 -34.35
CA GLY A 542 -6.59 -25.02 -33.91
C GLY A 542 -7.46 -25.96 -33.07
N ALA A 543 -8.52 -25.46 -32.41
CA ALA A 543 -9.45 -26.29 -31.65
C ALA A 543 -10.54 -26.88 -32.56
N ALA A 544 -10.28 -28.07 -33.10
CA ALA A 544 -11.28 -28.81 -33.87
C ALA A 544 -12.47 -29.20 -32.98
N GLN A 545 -13.69 -28.98 -33.48
CA GLN A 545 -14.93 -29.42 -32.85
C GLN A 545 -14.87 -30.90 -32.47
N ARG A 546 -15.31 -31.23 -31.26
CA ARG A 546 -15.74 -32.59 -30.90
C ARG A 546 -17.23 -32.55 -30.60
N ASP A 547 -18.04 -32.93 -31.59
CA ASP A 547 -19.44 -33.27 -31.38
C ASP A 547 -19.52 -34.53 -30.50
N GLY A 548 -20.34 -34.50 -29.43
CA GLY A 548 -20.56 -35.65 -28.54
C GLY A 548 -21.00 -35.26 -27.14
#